data_AF-A0A536N4V7-F1
#
_entry.id   AF-A0A536N4V7-F1
#
_cell.length_a   1.000
_cell.length_b   1.000
_cell.length_c   1.000
_cell.angle_alpha   90.00
_cell.angle_beta   90.00
_cell.angle_gamma   90.00
#
_symmetry.space_group_name_H-M   'P 1'
#
loop_
_entity.id
_entity.type
_entity.pdbx_description
1 polymer ?
#
loop_
_entity_poly.entity_id
_entity_poly.type
_entity_poly.pdbx_seq_one_letter_code
_entity_poly.pdbx_strand_id
1 'polypeptide(L)'
;MLGVIAEQLDVESAVIVIVDGSPDRLSMVASSGLGEVAATGLAEAIRNPGHPIARTAADPVPSFDVPPIARGGPALRSHLPLTITRDGTTTVLGVLALAHQRPFAATDRPLLEAAADLAALAIERDRQGD
;
A
#
# COMPACT_ATOMS: atom_id res chain seq x y z
N MET A 1 7.58 -10.82 -5.21
CA MET A 1 6.99 -10.55 -3.88
C MET A 1 5.51 -10.18 -3.98
N LEU A 2 5.16 -9.03 -4.59
CA LEU A 2 3.76 -8.59 -4.75
C LEU A 2 2.83 -9.62 -5.40
N GLY A 3 3.25 -10.31 -6.46
CA GLY A 3 2.44 -11.37 -7.08
C GLY A 3 2.17 -12.56 -6.16
N VAL A 4 3.12 -12.92 -5.30
CA VAL A 4 2.95 -14.03 -4.32
C VAL A 4 1.99 -13.62 -3.21
N ILE A 5 2.11 -12.39 -2.70
CA ILE A 5 1.14 -11.81 -1.76
C ILE A 5 -0.25 -11.80 -2.40
N ALA A 6 -0.33 -11.47 -3.70
CA ALA A 6 -1.60 -11.38 -4.39
C ALA A 6 -2.31 -12.74 -4.50
N GLU A 7 -1.57 -13.76 -4.95
CA GLU A 7 -2.08 -15.12 -5.14
C GLU A 7 -2.42 -15.81 -3.81
N GLN A 8 -1.61 -15.63 -2.76
CA GLN A 8 -1.84 -16.31 -1.48
C GLN A 8 -2.99 -15.71 -0.66
N LEU A 9 -3.37 -14.46 -0.93
CA LEU A 9 -4.35 -13.72 -0.14
C LEU A 9 -5.70 -13.52 -0.85
N ASP A 10 -5.92 -14.14 -2.01
CA ASP A 10 -7.15 -14.00 -2.81
C ASP A 10 -7.50 -12.51 -3.09
N VAL A 11 -6.48 -11.69 -3.34
CA VAL A 11 -6.66 -10.26 -3.66
C VAL A 11 -6.73 -10.06 -5.17
N GLU A 12 -7.64 -9.19 -5.60
CA GLU A 12 -7.88 -8.87 -7.01
C GLU A 12 -6.73 -8.04 -7.60
N SER A 13 -6.21 -7.10 -6.81
CA SER A 13 -5.04 -6.32 -7.17
C SER A 13 -4.31 -5.82 -5.93
N ALA A 14 -3.03 -5.50 -6.11
CA ALA A 14 -2.17 -4.97 -5.07
C ALA A 14 -1.26 -3.89 -5.65
N VAL A 15 -1.00 -2.84 -4.87
CA VAL A 15 -0.11 -1.74 -5.28
C VAL A 15 0.82 -1.37 -4.14
N ILE A 16 2.05 -1.03 -4.49
CA ILE A 16 3.00 -0.37 -3.60
C ILE A 16 3.20 1.07 -4.08
N VAL A 17 2.93 1.99 -3.17
CA VAL A 17 3.17 3.42 -3.33
C VAL A 17 4.28 3.82 -2.37
N ILE A 18 5.28 4.54 -2.82
CA ILE A 18 6.37 5.05 -1.98
C ILE A 18 6.25 6.56 -1.77
N VAL A 19 6.80 7.01 -0.64
CA VAL A 19 7.02 8.41 -0.30
C VAL A 19 8.34 8.87 -0.92
N ASP A 20 8.27 9.91 -1.76
CA ASP A 20 9.41 10.58 -2.38
C ASP A 20 9.75 11.88 -1.62
N GLY A 21 10.49 11.71 -0.53
CA GLY A 21 11.03 12.80 0.30
C GLY A 21 10.05 13.42 1.29
N SER A 22 8.78 13.61 0.90
CA SER A 22 7.71 14.14 1.78
C SER A 22 6.44 13.29 1.65
N PRO A 23 5.65 13.07 2.73
CA PRO A 23 4.42 12.25 2.71
C PRO A 23 3.42 12.63 1.61
N ASP A 24 3.42 13.89 1.17
CA ASP A 24 2.52 14.40 0.12
C ASP A 24 3.01 14.09 -1.31
N ARG A 25 4.24 13.58 -1.45
CA ARG A 25 4.85 13.21 -2.72
C ARG A 25 4.85 11.69 -2.86
N LEU A 26 3.78 11.18 -3.45
CA LEU A 26 3.55 9.76 -3.61
C LEU A 26 3.83 9.28 -5.03
N SER A 27 4.50 8.14 -5.15
CA SER A 27 4.79 7.48 -6.43
C SER A 27 4.42 6.00 -6.38
N MET A 28 3.63 5.53 -7.33
CA MET A 28 3.34 4.10 -7.46
C MET A 28 4.50 3.40 -8.17
N VAL A 29 5.16 2.46 -7.49
CA VAL A 29 6.37 1.79 -8.00
C VAL A 29 6.14 0.35 -8.39
N ALA A 30 5.04 -0.25 -7.92
CA ALA A 30 4.66 -1.59 -8.33
C ALA A 30 3.15 -1.78 -8.23
N SER A 31 2.61 -2.57 -9.15
CA SER A 31 1.23 -3.00 -9.16
C SER A 31 1.12 -4.44 -9.65
N SER A 32 0.13 -5.17 -9.15
CA SER A 32 -0.25 -6.51 -9.60
C SER A 32 -1.77 -6.58 -9.72
N GLY A 33 -2.29 -7.29 -10.73
CA GLY A 33 -3.73 -7.41 -10.97
C GLY A 33 -4.42 -6.13 -11.47
N LEU A 34 -3.66 -5.07 -11.77
CA LEU A 34 -4.19 -3.76 -12.17
C LEU A 34 -3.88 -3.49 -13.65
N GLY A 35 -4.91 -3.20 -14.45
CA GLY A 35 -4.73 -2.78 -15.85
C GLY A 35 -4.17 -1.36 -15.97
N GLU A 36 -3.54 -1.03 -17.10
CA GLU A 36 -2.84 0.24 -17.33
C GLU A 36 -3.70 1.48 -17.10
N VAL A 37 -4.96 1.46 -17.56
CA VAL A 37 -5.92 2.56 -17.37
C VAL A 37 -6.22 2.77 -15.87
N ALA A 38 -6.44 1.68 -15.14
CA ALA A 38 -6.71 1.72 -13.70
C ALA A 38 -5.46 2.16 -12.90
N ALA A 39 -4.28 1.71 -13.31
CA ALA A 39 -3.01 2.13 -12.73
C ALA A 39 -2.77 3.63 -12.91
N THR A 40 -3.03 4.16 -14.11
CA THR A 40 -2.88 5.59 -14.42
C THR A 40 -3.87 6.43 -13.60
N GLY A 41 -5.16 6.03 -13.59
CA GLY A 41 -6.17 6.75 -12.81
C GLY A 41 -5.89 6.71 -11.31
N LEU A 42 -5.35 5.61 -10.78
CA LEU A 42 -4.93 5.53 -9.39
C LEU A 42 -3.74 6.44 -9.09
N ALA A 43 -2.73 6.48 -9.96
CA ALA A 43 -1.57 7.36 -9.80
C ALA A 43 -1.94 8.86 -9.77
N GLU A 44 -3.02 9.25 -10.45
CA GLU A 44 -3.60 10.59 -10.34
C GLU A 44 -4.40 10.74 -9.04
N ALA A 45 -5.23 9.76 -8.68
CA ALA A 45 -6.10 9.82 -7.52
C ALA A 45 -5.35 9.93 -6.19
N ILE A 46 -4.20 9.26 -6.04
CA ILE A 46 -3.39 9.31 -4.81
C ILE A 46 -2.79 10.69 -4.53
N ARG A 47 -2.80 11.62 -5.50
CA ARG A 47 -2.39 13.01 -5.29
C ARG A 47 -3.39 13.82 -4.46
N ASN A 48 -4.61 13.32 -4.32
CA ASN A 48 -5.59 13.92 -3.42
C ASN A 48 -5.27 13.53 -1.97
N PRO A 49 -5.04 14.48 -1.04
CA PRO A 49 -4.77 14.19 0.36
C PRO A 49 -5.90 13.40 1.07
N GLY A 50 -7.13 13.49 0.56
CA GLY A 50 -8.27 12.71 1.05
C GLY A 50 -8.26 11.23 0.62
N HIS A 51 -7.40 10.83 -0.33
CA HIS A 51 -7.29 9.45 -0.77
C HIS A 51 -6.82 8.54 0.38
N PRO A 52 -7.40 7.35 0.60
CA PRO A 52 -6.97 6.44 1.67
C PRO A 52 -5.47 6.18 1.71
N ILE A 53 -4.83 5.89 0.57
CA ILE A 53 -3.36 5.78 0.46
C ILE A 53 -2.64 7.03 0.99
N ALA A 54 -3.06 8.24 0.59
CA ALA A 54 -2.42 9.48 1.03
C ALA A 54 -2.59 9.71 2.54
N ARG A 55 -3.79 9.42 3.08
CA ARG A 55 -4.03 9.49 4.51
C ARG A 55 -3.16 8.51 5.30
N THR A 56 -3.03 7.26 4.83
CA THR A 56 -2.16 6.26 5.47
C THR A 56 -0.68 6.64 5.40
N ALA A 57 -0.24 7.33 4.34
CA ALA A 57 1.13 7.85 4.27
C ALA A 57 1.37 8.98 5.29
N ALA A 58 0.36 9.83 5.55
CA ALA A 58 0.46 10.94 6.49
C ALA A 58 0.25 10.52 7.97
N ASP A 59 -0.62 9.54 8.22
CA ASP A 59 -0.93 8.98 9.53
C ASP A 59 -0.82 7.44 9.45
N PRO A 60 0.34 6.85 9.78
CA PRO A 60 0.70 5.47 9.45
C PRO A 60 0.02 4.46 10.36
N VAL A 61 -1.31 4.35 10.23
CA VAL A 61 -2.15 3.36 10.90
C VAL A 61 -2.73 2.42 9.84
N PRO A 62 -2.56 1.09 9.99
CA PRO A 62 -3.20 0.13 9.11
C PRO A 62 -4.71 0.31 9.09
N SER A 63 -5.30 0.29 7.89
CA SER A 63 -6.75 0.31 7.70
C SER A 63 -7.21 -0.88 6.87
N PHE A 64 -8.38 -1.41 7.21
CA PHE A 64 -8.99 -2.55 6.56
C PHE A 64 -10.45 -2.22 6.24
N ASP A 65 -11.00 -2.87 5.22
CA ASP A 65 -12.40 -2.76 4.81
C ASP A 65 -12.86 -1.33 4.46
N VAL A 66 -11.94 -0.47 4.05
CA VAL A 66 -12.22 0.91 3.64
C VAL A 66 -13.10 0.89 2.39
N PRO A 67 -14.28 1.57 2.39
CA PRO A 67 -15.13 1.63 1.22
C PRO A 67 -14.40 2.24 0.01
N PRO A 68 -14.53 1.67 -1.20
CA PRO A 68 -13.95 2.26 -2.40
C PRO A 68 -14.48 3.68 -2.63
N ILE A 69 -13.57 4.62 -2.87
CA ILE A 69 -13.92 6.04 -3.02
C ILE A 69 -14.21 6.46 -4.48
N ALA A 70 -13.76 5.67 -5.46
CA ALA A 70 -13.94 5.93 -6.88
C ALA A 70 -14.79 4.85 -7.55
N ARG A 71 -15.82 5.24 -8.30
CA ARG A 71 -16.61 4.30 -9.11
C ARG A 71 -15.76 3.77 -10.27
N GLY A 72 -15.65 2.45 -10.39
CA GLY A 72 -14.92 1.78 -11.48
C GLY A 72 -13.40 1.73 -11.29
N GLY A 73 -12.85 2.26 -10.19
CA GLY A 73 -11.46 2.05 -9.79
C GLY A 73 -11.29 0.75 -8.99
N PRO A 74 -10.04 0.31 -8.73
CA PRO A 74 -9.80 -0.86 -7.90
C PRO A 74 -10.39 -0.65 -6.51
N ALA A 75 -11.02 -1.70 -5.98
CA ALA A 75 -11.62 -1.69 -4.65
C ALA A 75 -10.55 -1.84 -3.55
N LEU A 76 -9.56 -0.93 -3.52
CA LEU A 76 -8.49 -0.90 -2.53
C LEU A 76 -9.09 -0.65 -1.14
N ARG A 77 -9.23 -1.73 -0.39
CA ARG A 77 -9.96 -1.77 0.89
C ARG A 77 -9.01 -1.87 2.07
N SER A 78 -7.80 -2.35 1.86
CA SER A 78 -6.76 -2.40 2.88
C SER A 78 -5.60 -1.50 2.51
N HIS A 79 -5.11 -0.73 3.47
CA HIS A 79 -3.98 0.19 3.32
C HIS A 79 -3.06 -0.02 4.52
N LEU A 80 -1.89 -0.57 4.25
CA LEU A 80 -0.90 -0.90 5.26
C LEU A 80 0.30 0.02 5.08
N PRO A 81 0.68 0.80 6.10
CA PRO A 81 1.87 1.64 6.02
C PRO A 81 3.12 0.76 5.88
N LEU A 82 4.07 1.21 5.06
CA LEU A 82 5.37 0.59 4.92
C LEU A 82 6.35 1.38 5.78
N THR A 83 6.59 0.93 7.01
CA THR A 83 7.39 1.68 8.00
C THR A 83 8.70 0.99 8.33
N ILE A 84 9.73 1.80 8.58
CA ILE A 84 10.99 1.36 9.18
C ILE A 84 11.21 2.13 10.47
N THR A 85 11.59 1.43 11.52
CA THR A 85 12.03 2.05 12.77
C THR A 85 13.54 1.87 12.92
N ARG A 86 14.27 2.98 13.05
CA ARG A 86 15.70 3.00 13.33
C ARG A 86 15.97 4.00 14.45
N ASP A 87 16.74 3.58 15.45
CA ASP A 87 17.12 4.41 16.60
C ASP A 87 15.93 5.10 17.28
N GLY A 88 14.79 4.40 17.35
CA GLY A 88 13.54 4.91 17.94
C GLY A 88 12.75 5.89 17.05
N THR A 89 13.24 6.20 15.85
CA THR A 89 12.53 7.03 14.86
C THR A 89 11.85 6.14 13.83
N THR A 90 10.54 6.32 13.66
CA THR A 90 9.74 5.63 12.64
C THR A 90 9.62 6.51 11.40
N THR A 91 10.03 5.95 10.25
CA THR A 91 9.90 6.58 8.94
C THR A 91 8.90 5.81 8.10
N VAL A 92 7.98 6.53 7.46
CA VAL A 92 7.04 5.96 6.48
C VAL A 92 7.69 5.98 5.11
N LEU A 93 7.96 4.80 4.56
CA LEU A 93 8.52 4.62 3.23
C LEU A 93 7.43 4.64 2.15
N GLY A 94 6.18 4.33 2.52
CA GLY A 94 5.11 4.12 1.55
C GLY A 94 3.87 3.46 2.14
N VAL A 95 3.04 2.92 1.26
CA VAL A 95 1.80 2.20 1.58
C VAL A 95 1.67 1.00 0.63
N LEU A 96 1.37 -0.16 1.20
CA LEU A 96 0.84 -1.32 0.49
C LEU A 96 -0.69 -1.23 0.50
N ALA A 97 -1.32 -1.16 -0.67
CA ALA A 97 -2.77 -1.17 -0.77
C ALA A 97 -3.28 -2.39 -1.53
N LEU A 98 -4.34 -3.01 -1.03
CA LEU A 98 -4.88 -4.27 -1.54
C LEU A 98 -6.36 -4.14 -1.87
N ALA A 99 -6.73 -4.61 -3.07
CA ALA A 99 -8.11 -4.75 -3.48
C ALA A 99 -8.59 -6.18 -3.23
N HIS A 100 -9.71 -6.30 -2.53
CA HIS A 100 -10.34 -7.58 -2.22
C HIS A 100 -11.86 -7.42 -2.17
N GLN A 101 -12.59 -8.50 -2.41
CA GLN A 101 -14.06 -8.46 -2.38
C GLN A 101 -14.60 -8.77 -0.98
N ARG A 102 -13.91 -9.63 -0.24
CA ARG A 102 -14.32 -10.10 1.09
C ARG A 102 -13.32 -9.60 2.13
N PRO A 103 -13.79 -9.09 3.29
CA PRO A 103 -12.93 -8.75 4.40
C PRO A 103 -11.98 -9.90 4.78
N PHE A 104 -10.73 -9.56 5.06
CA PHE A 104 -9.81 -10.49 5.70
C PHE A 104 -10.29 -10.83 7.12
N ALA A 105 -10.11 -12.09 7.52
CA ALA A 105 -10.37 -12.48 8.89
C ALA A 105 -9.47 -11.69 9.84
N ALA A 106 -9.98 -11.36 11.04
CA ALA A 106 -9.20 -10.60 12.01
C ALA A 106 -7.88 -11.30 12.40
N THR A 107 -7.85 -12.64 12.33
CA THR A 107 -6.65 -13.47 12.56
C THR A 107 -5.58 -13.33 11.50
N ASP A 108 -5.94 -12.87 10.29
CA ASP A 108 -5.04 -12.80 9.14
C ASP A 108 -4.44 -11.40 8.97
N ARG A 109 -5.03 -10.39 9.62
CA ARG A 109 -4.53 -8.99 9.60
C ARG A 109 -3.09 -8.87 10.12
N PRO A 110 -2.68 -9.55 11.21
CA PRO A 110 -1.27 -9.54 11.63
C PRO A 110 -0.32 -10.11 10.57
N LEU A 111 -0.76 -11.08 9.76
CA LEU A 111 0.05 -11.63 8.68
C LEU A 111 0.25 -10.60 7.55
N LEU A 112 -0.81 -9.86 7.22
CA LEU A 112 -0.76 -8.76 6.25
C LEU A 112 0.18 -7.64 6.72
N GLU A 113 0.11 -7.28 8.00
CA GLU A 113 1.01 -6.28 8.61
C GLU A 113 2.47 -6.77 8.56
N ALA A 114 2.73 -8.04 8.91
CA ALA A 114 4.07 -8.60 8.78
C ALA A 114 4.57 -8.62 7.32
N ALA A 115 3.69 -8.83 6.34
CA ALA A 115 4.06 -8.73 4.93
C ALA A 115 4.39 -7.29 4.52
N ALA A 116 3.69 -6.29 5.06
CA ALA A 116 3.99 -4.88 4.86
C ALA A 116 5.36 -4.52 5.47
N ASP A 117 5.67 -5.02 6.67
CA ASP A 117 6.97 -4.84 7.32
C ASP A 117 8.11 -5.44 6.47
N LEU A 118 7.92 -6.65 5.94
CA LEU A 118 8.90 -7.28 5.06
C LEU A 118 9.10 -6.51 3.75
N ALA A 119 8.02 -5.96 3.18
CA ALA A 119 8.10 -5.12 1.99
C ALA A 119 8.84 -3.81 2.28
N ALA A 120 8.60 -3.18 3.43
CA ALA A 120 9.33 -1.99 3.87
C ALA A 120 10.83 -2.26 3.99
N LEU A 121 11.22 -3.39 4.59
CA LEU A 121 12.63 -3.79 4.68
C LEU A 121 13.28 -4.04 3.31
N ALA A 122 12.55 -4.63 2.37
CA ALA A 122 13.05 -4.85 1.02
C ALA A 122 13.29 -3.53 0.28
N ILE A 123 12.35 -2.58 0.37
CA ILE A 123 12.46 -1.24 -0.23
C ILE A 123 13.62 -0.46 0.39
N GLU A 124 13.76 -0.49 1.71
CA GLU A 124 14.85 0.20 2.40
C GLU A 124 16.23 -0.29 1.96
N ARG A 125 16.37 -1.62 1.78
CA ARG A 125 17.62 -2.21 1.31
C ARG A 125 17.96 -1.79 -0.12
N ASP A 126 16.95 -1.73 -0.99
CA ASP A 126 17.12 -1.28 -2.37
C ASP A 126 17.62 0.17 -2.42
N ARG A 127 17.02 1.07 -1.61
CA ARG A 127 17.44 2.48 -1.50
C ARG A 127 18.85 2.69 -0.93
N GLN A 128 19.38 1.74 -0.17
CA GLN A 128 20.73 1.79 0.41
C GLN A 128 21.79 1.15 -0.49
N GLY A 129 21.36 0.39 -1.52
CA GLY A 129 22.25 -0.28 -2.48
C GLY A 129 22.61 0.57 -3.70
N ASP A 130 21.88 1.67 -3.92
CA ASP A 130 22.17 2.75 -4.88
C ASP A 130 23.12 3.81 -4.28
#